data_AF-A0A239C4S8-F1
#
_entry.id   AF-A0A239C4S8-F1
#
_cell.length_a   1.000
_cell.length_b   1.000
_cell.length_c   1.000
_cell.angle_alpha   90.00
_cell.angle_beta   90.00
_cell.angle_gamma   90.00
#
_symmetry.space_group_name_H-M   'P 1'
#
loop_
_entity.id
_entity.type
_entity.pdbx_description
1 polymer ?
#
loop_
_entity_poly.entity_id
_entity_poly.type
_entity_poly.pdbx_seq_one_letter_code
_entity_poly.pdbx_strand_id
1 'polypeptide(L)'
;MLALIVWLLLRLFAGTQRHGPEITLSLVFVAAAVVLIMVVATLTIVLKRLGLVNEDEAMGLPRGSIRAVIALMLILLFFIAAVFLFNTTRRVPPTVDELRTLERIDAARLATIPTERIQRSVAVTGADGTTLYDVTLLPDPLENQAADDLAKQLVTVLGTLVTAVAAFYFGANSVSGALKSQAELRQQEKKSDKEHELKKEHELKARSVLGGDAAKQPLP
;
A
#
# COMPACT_ATOMS: atom_id res chain seq x y z
N MET A 1 -13.52 2.40 24.33
CA MET A 1 -13.93 2.92 23.00
C MET A 1 -13.65 1.92 21.90
N LEU A 2 -12.40 1.48 21.68
CA LEU A 2 -12.01 0.46 20.67
C LEU A 2 -12.83 -0.84 20.73
N ALA A 3 -13.02 -1.43 21.91
CA ALA A 3 -13.81 -2.65 22.08
C ALA A 3 -15.29 -2.48 21.68
N LEU A 4 -15.88 -1.31 21.95
CA LEU A 4 -17.27 -1.00 21.65
C LEU A 4 -17.48 -0.79 20.14
N ILE A 5 -16.47 -0.23 19.47
CA ILE A 5 -16.43 -0.04 18.02
C ILE A 5 -16.21 -1.39 17.30
N VAL A 6 -15.26 -2.20 17.77
CA VAL A 6 -15.00 -3.55 17.22
C VAL A 6 -16.26 -4.40 17.37
N TRP A 7 -16.94 -4.30 18.51
CA TRP A 7 -18.22 -4.96 18.74
C TRP A 7 -19.31 -4.45 17.79
N LEU A 8 -19.40 -3.13 17.55
CA LEU A 8 -20.34 -2.53 16.60
C LEU A 8 -20.09 -3.02 15.16
N LEU A 9 -18.84 -3.10 14.75
CA LEU A 9 -18.43 -3.59 13.43
C LEU A 9 -18.77 -5.08 13.24
N LEU A 10 -18.45 -5.91 14.24
CA LEU A 10 -18.80 -7.33 14.22
C LEU A 10 -20.32 -7.53 14.20
N ARG A 11 -21.07 -6.69 14.92
CA ARG A 11 -22.55 -6.73 14.93
C ARG A 11 -23.15 -6.30 13.59
N LEU A 12 -22.59 -5.28 12.94
CA LEU A 12 -22.99 -4.86 11.58
C LEU A 12 -22.71 -5.98 10.56
N PHE A 13 -21.54 -6.61 10.63
CA PHE A 13 -21.16 -7.72 9.74
C PHE A 13 -22.03 -8.97 9.94
N ALA A 14 -22.41 -9.26 11.19
CA ALA A 14 -23.31 -10.37 11.52
C ALA A 14 -24.76 -10.13 11.04
N GLY A 15 -25.21 -8.88 10.94
CA GLY A 15 -26.55 -8.52 10.48
C GLY A 15 -26.77 -8.62 8.97
N THR A 16 -25.70 -8.72 8.17
CA THR A 16 -25.74 -8.68 6.70
C THR A 16 -26.27 -9.94 6.02
N GLN A 17 -26.43 -11.04 6.76
CA GLN A 17 -26.79 -12.36 6.21
C GLN A 17 -28.23 -12.49 5.65
N ARG A 18 -29.02 -11.41 5.60
CA ARG A 18 -30.44 -11.44 5.19
C ARG A 18 -30.82 -10.55 3.99
N HIS A 19 -29.86 -9.84 3.38
CA HIS A 19 -30.16 -8.91 2.29
C HIS A 19 -29.57 -9.38 0.96
N GLY A 20 -30.12 -8.88 -0.16
CA GLY A 20 -29.68 -9.23 -1.51
C GLY A 20 -28.18 -8.95 -1.77
N PRO A 21 -27.59 -9.60 -2.79
CA PRO A 21 -26.15 -9.51 -3.07
C PRO A 21 -25.65 -8.08 -3.29
N GLU A 22 -26.45 -7.19 -3.90
CA GLU A 22 -26.00 -5.82 -4.21
C GLU A 22 -25.86 -4.95 -2.96
N ILE A 23 -26.77 -5.09 -1.98
CA ILE A 23 -26.74 -4.33 -0.73
C ILE A 23 -25.54 -4.77 0.12
N THR A 24 -25.28 -6.08 0.14
CA THR A 24 -24.14 -6.64 0.88
C THR A 24 -22.82 -6.09 0.33
N LEU A 25 -22.70 -6.00 -0.99
CA LEU A 25 -21.51 -5.48 -1.66
C LEU A 25 -21.25 -4.01 -1.33
N SER A 26 -22.29 -3.17 -1.43
CA SER A 26 -22.17 -1.75 -1.10
C SER A 26 -21.87 -1.53 0.40
N LEU A 27 -22.46 -2.34 1.29
CA LEU A 27 -22.22 -2.25 2.73
C LEU A 27 -20.79 -2.68 3.10
N VAL A 28 -20.27 -3.73 2.47
CA VAL A 28 -18.88 -4.18 2.67
C VAL A 28 -17.90 -3.06 2.33
N PHE A 29 -18.16 -2.28 1.27
CA PHE A 29 -17.31 -1.16 0.87
C PHE A 29 -17.30 -0.05 1.93
N VAL A 30 -18.48 0.33 2.42
CA VAL A 30 -18.61 1.33 3.50
C VAL A 30 -17.95 0.83 4.78
N ALA A 31 -18.15 -0.42 5.14
CA ALA A 31 -17.54 -1.05 6.31
C ALA A 31 -16.01 -1.05 6.20
N ALA A 32 -15.46 -1.36 5.02
CA ALA A 32 -14.02 -1.33 4.76
C ALA A 32 -13.42 0.08 4.86
N ALA A 33 -14.15 1.11 4.43
CA ALA A 33 -13.72 2.50 4.60
C ALA A 33 -13.70 2.92 6.09
N VAL A 34 -14.73 2.56 6.85
CA VAL A 34 -14.82 2.82 8.30
C VAL A 34 -13.72 2.08 9.07
N VAL A 35 -13.61 0.77 8.81
CA VAL A 35 -12.36 0.00 8.68
C VAL A 35 -11.07 0.79 8.83
N LEU A 36 -10.67 1.29 7.66
CA LEU A 36 -9.45 2.02 7.42
C LEU A 36 -9.33 3.25 8.32
N ILE A 37 -10.36 4.11 8.36
CA ILE A 37 -10.37 5.34 9.17
C ILE A 37 -10.13 5.02 10.66
N MET A 38 -10.68 3.92 11.16
CA MET A 38 -10.46 3.47 12.54
C MET A 38 -9.03 3.06 12.82
N VAL A 39 -8.41 2.33 11.89
CA VAL A 39 -6.99 1.95 12.00
C VAL A 39 -6.11 3.20 12.03
N VAL A 40 -6.38 4.18 11.15
CA VAL A 40 -5.69 5.48 11.14
C VAL A 40 -5.79 6.18 12.49
N ALA A 41 -7.02 6.36 12.97
CA ALA A 41 -7.30 7.07 14.21
C ALA A 41 -6.59 6.39 15.40
N THR A 42 -6.66 5.06 15.45
CA THR A 42 -5.99 4.26 16.49
C THR A 42 -4.48 4.45 16.46
N LEU A 43 -3.87 4.41 15.27
CA LEU A 43 -2.42 4.61 15.12
C LEU A 43 -1.99 5.99 15.60
N THR A 44 -2.73 7.05 15.25
CA THR A 44 -2.48 8.41 15.78
C THR A 44 -2.61 8.49 17.30
N ILE A 45 -3.60 7.81 17.89
CA ILE A 45 -3.77 7.79 19.35
C ILE A 45 -2.60 7.07 20.04
N VAL A 46 -2.13 5.95 19.48
CA VAL A 46 -0.98 5.21 20.00
C VAL A 46 0.29 6.05 19.92
N LEU A 47 0.54 6.71 18.79
CA LEU A 47 1.69 7.61 18.61
C LEU A 47 1.66 8.79 19.60
N LYS A 48 0.47 9.34 19.86
CA LYS A 48 0.27 10.37 20.89
C LYS A 48 0.55 9.87 22.29
N ARG A 49 0.11 8.66 22.63
CA ARG A 49 0.38 8.01 23.92
C ARG A 49 1.86 7.72 24.14
N LEU A 50 2.61 7.45 23.08
CA LEU A 50 4.06 7.22 23.13
C LEU A 50 4.87 8.51 23.27
N GLY A 51 4.23 9.69 23.28
CA GLY A 51 4.92 10.97 23.43
C GLY A 51 5.82 11.34 22.25
N LEU A 52 5.69 10.65 21.12
CA LEU A 52 6.44 10.92 19.89
C LEU A 52 5.84 12.07 19.09
N VAL A 53 5.04 12.92 19.74
CA VAL A 53 4.27 13.96 19.06
C VAL A 53 5.06 15.25 19.00
N ASN A 54 5.29 15.76 17.79
CA ASN A 54 5.88 17.06 17.54
C ASN A 54 4.79 18.01 17.02
N GLU A 55 4.40 18.99 17.83
CA GLU A 55 3.34 19.95 17.49
C GLU A 55 3.67 20.82 16.25
N ASP A 56 4.96 20.93 15.91
CA ASP A 56 5.45 21.70 14.77
C ASP A 56 5.28 20.99 13.40
N GLU A 57 4.79 19.75 13.37
CA GLU A 57 4.59 18.95 12.16
C GLU A 57 3.09 18.64 11.93
N ALA A 58 2.67 18.45 10.67
CA ALA A 58 1.26 18.16 10.36
C ALA A 58 0.76 16.89 11.08
N MET A 59 -0.39 16.94 11.73
CA MET A 59 -0.91 15.84 12.59
C MET A 59 -0.05 15.47 13.82
N GLY A 60 0.95 16.26 14.18
CA GLY A 60 1.69 16.05 15.42
C GLY A 60 2.61 14.83 15.38
N LEU A 61 3.06 14.35 14.22
CA LEU A 61 3.89 13.14 14.14
C LEU A 61 5.38 13.50 13.87
N PRO A 62 6.36 12.63 14.18
CA PRO A 62 7.76 12.90 13.90
C PRO A 62 8.02 13.20 12.42
N ARG A 63 9.07 13.99 12.13
CA ARG A 63 9.48 14.32 10.76
C ARG A 63 9.56 13.05 9.90
N GLY A 64 8.75 13.00 8.84
CA GLY A 64 8.72 11.88 7.90
C GLY A 64 7.69 10.79 8.20
N SER A 65 7.17 10.69 9.43
CA SER A 65 6.16 9.69 9.81
C SER A 65 4.84 9.91 9.08
N ILE A 66 4.42 11.15 8.83
CA ILE A 66 3.17 11.47 8.12
C ILE A 66 3.19 10.91 6.69
N ARG A 67 4.31 11.08 5.99
CA ARG A 67 4.51 10.54 4.64
C ARG A 67 4.45 9.02 4.64
N ALA A 68 5.14 8.38 5.58
CA ALA A 68 5.14 6.93 5.71
C ALA A 68 3.73 6.41 6.03
N VAL A 69 3.01 7.10 6.91
CA VAL A 69 1.64 6.76 7.32
C VAL A 69 0.64 6.94 6.17
N ILE A 70 0.70 8.04 5.41
CA ILE A 70 -0.15 8.25 4.22
C ILE A 70 0.18 7.23 3.12
N ALA A 71 1.46 6.95 2.88
CA ALA A 71 1.87 5.94 1.91
C ALA A 71 1.38 4.54 2.31
N LEU A 72 1.49 4.19 3.59
CA LEU A 72 0.97 2.94 4.14
C LEU A 72 -0.55 2.85 3.99
N MET A 73 -1.28 3.96 4.19
CA MET A 73 -2.74 4.01 3.99
C MET A 73 -3.13 3.85 2.53
N LEU A 74 -2.40 4.46 1.59
CA LEU A 74 -2.66 4.30 0.16
C LEU A 74 -2.40 2.87 -0.29
N ILE A 75 -1.33 2.24 0.20
CA ILE A 75 -1.07 0.81 -0.03
C ILE A 75 -2.20 -0.05 0.55
N LEU A 76 -2.62 0.22 1.78
CA LEU A 76 -3.67 -0.56 2.44
C LEU A 76 -5.03 -0.41 1.75
N LEU A 77 -5.43 0.82 1.40
CA LEU A 77 -6.67 1.10 0.66
C LEU A 77 -6.64 0.42 -0.71
N PHE A 78 -5.52 0.54 -1.44
CA PHE A 78 -5.35 -0.10 -2.73
C PHE A 78 -5.40 -1.63 -2.61
N PHE A 79 -4.76 -2.20 -1.59
CA PHE A 79 -4.78 -3.63 -1.32
C PHE A 79 -6.19 -4.14 -1.02
N ILE A 80 -6.96 -3.43 -0.17
CA ILE A 80 -8.35 -3.80 0.12
C ILE A 80 -9.20 -3.72 -1.15
N ALA A 81 -9.04 -2.67 -1.97
CA ALA A 81 -9.74 -2.54 -3.25
C ALA A 81 -9.35 -3.67 -4.22
N ALA A 82 -8.07 -4.06 -4.28
CA ALA A 82 -7.58 -5.15 -5.10
C ALA A 82 -8.17 -6.50 -4.67
N VAL A 83 -8.14 -6.82 -3.38
CA VAL A 83 -8.74 -8.04 -2.82
C VAL A 83 -10.24 -8.08 -3.08
N PHE A 84 -10.92 -6.96 -2.90
CA PHE A 84 -12.34 -6.84 -3.21
C PHE A 84 -12.62 -7.11 -4.68
N LEU A 85 -11.93 -6.41 -5.58
CA LEU A 85 -12.13 -6.53 -7.02
C LEU A 85 -11.78 -7.95 -7.53
N PHE A 86 -10.76 -8.56 -6.94
CA PHE A 86 -10.41 -9.95 -7.22
C PHE A 86 -11.50 -10.92 -6.74
N ASN A 87 -12.05 -10.72 -5.55
CA ASN A 87 -13.15 -11.54 -5.03
C ASN A 87 -14.45 -11.32 -5.81
N THR A 88 -14.72 -10.13 -6.35
CA THR A 88 -15.89 -9.90 -7.21
C THR A 88 -15.73 -10.53 -8.59
N THR A 89 -14.50 -10.71 -9.06
CA THR A 89 -14.23 -11.28 -10.39
C THR A 89 -14.04 -12.80 -10.33
N ARG A 90 -13.65 -13.34 -9.17
CA ARG A 90 -13.74 -14.78 -8.90
C ARG A 90 -15.22 -15.18 -8.81
N ARG A 91 -15.79 -15.66 -9.91
CA ARG A 91 -17.11 -16.28 -9.88
C ARG A 91 -17.08 -17.49 -8.95
N VAL A 92 -18.16 -17.64 -8.18
CA VAL A 92 -18.49 -18.87 -7.43
C VAL A 92 -18.42 -20.05 -8.41
N PRO A 93 -17.96 -21.25 -8.00
CA PRO A 93 -18.00 -22.43 -8.87
C PRO A 93 -19.37 -22.53 -9.54
N PRO A 94 -19.44 -22.83 -10.86
CA PRO A 94 -20.70 -22.87 -11.57
C PRO A 94 -21.67 -23.74 -10.79
N THR A 95 -22.80 -23.14 -10.42
CA THR A 95 -23.90 -23.91 -9.85
C THR A 95 -24.46 -24.81 -10.96
N VAL A 96 -25.10 -25.91 -10.60
CA VAL A 96 -25.58 -26.91 -11.58
C VAL A 96 -26.47 -26.30 -12.68
N ASP A 97 -27.10 -25.15 -12.39
CA ASP A 97 -27.92 -24.36 -13.33
C ASP A 97 -27.14 -23.57 -14.39
N GLU A 98 -25.84 -23.30 -14.20
CA GLU A 98 -24.98 -22.64 -15.20
C GLU A 98 -24.25 -23.63 -16.12
N LEU A 99 -24.30 -24.92 -15.80
CA LEU A 99 -23.75 -25.96 -16.66
C LEU A 99 -24.63 -26.08 -17.90
N ARG A 100 -24.06 -25.77 -19.06
CA ARG A 100 -24.77 -25.95 -20.33
C ARG A 100 -24.87 -27.44 -20.63
N THR A 101 -26.08 -27.98 -20.56
CA THR A 101 -26.36 -29.33 -21.01
C THR A 101 -26.72 -29.32 -22.49
N LEU A 102 -26.10 -30.23 -23.23
CA LEU A 102 -26.48 -30.56 -24.59
C LEU A 102 -27.11 -31.94 -24.54
N GLU A 103 -28.42 -31.98 -24.73
CA GLU A 103 -29.15 -33.24 -24.78
C GLU A 103 -29.11 -33.83 -26.19
N ARG A 104 -28.94 -35.14 -26.27
CA ARG A 104 -29.14 -35.94 -27.47
C ARG A 104 -28.33 -35.49 -28.68
N ILE A 105 -27.04 -35.24 -28.50
CA ILE A 105 -26.14 -34.93 -29.61
C ILE A 105 -25.59 -36.21 -30.26
N ASP A 106 -25.33 -36.17 -31.58
CA ASP A 106 -24.73 -37.28 -32.30
C ASP A 106 -23.20 -37.37 -32.10
N ALA A 107 -22.60 -38.48 -32.53
CA ALA A 107 -21.15 -38.69 -32.40
C ALA A 107 -20.33 -37.68 -33.22
N ALA A 108 -20.86 -37.20 -34.35
CA ALA A 108 -20.19 -36.23 -35.20
C ALA A 108 -20.12 -34.85 -34.51
N ARG A 109 -21.19 -34.41 -33.86
CA ARG A 109 -21.27 -33.19 -33.07
C ARG A 109 -20.43 -33.29 -31.81
N LEU A 110 -20.42 -34.43 -31.14
CA LEU A 110 -19.56 -34.67 -29.97
C LEU A 110 -18.08 -34.47 -30.33
N ALA A 111 -17.64 -34.95 -31.49
CA ALA A 111 -16.26 -34.77 -31.96
C ALA A 111 -15.88 -33.30 -32.27
N THR A 112 -16.87 -32.42 -32.46
CA THR A 112 -16.62 -30.97 -32.64
C THR A 112 -16.49 -30.20 -31.33
N ILE A 113 -16.85 -30.82 -30.19
CA ILE A 113 -16.76 -30.18 -28.88
C ILE A 113 -15.34 -30.38 -28.33
N PRO A 114 -14.65 -29.32 -27.92
CA PRO A 114 -13.33 -29.44 -27.32
C PRO A 114 -13.39 -30.27 -26.02
N THR A 115 -12.54 -31.29 -25.90
CA THR A 115 -12.51 -32.25 -24.79
C THR A 115 -12.33 -31.61 -23.42
N GLU A 116 -11.61 -30.49 -23.35
CA GLU A 116 -11.39 -29.67 -22.16
C GLU A 116 -12.66 -29.03 -21.61
N ARG A 117 -13.74 -28.98 -22.40
CA ARG A 117 -15.03 -28.45 -21.99
C ARG A 117 -15.99 -29.52 -21.49
N ILE A 118 -15.67 -30.80 -21.64
CA ILE A 118 -16.61 -31.88 -21.32
C ILE A 118 -16.42 -32.27 -19.85
N GLN A 119 -17.39 -31.93 -19.00
CA GLN A 119 -17.40 -32.37 -17.60
C GLN A 119 -17.87 -33.82 -17.50
N ARG A 120 -18.92 -34.14 -18.25
CA ARG A 120 -19.59 -35.44 -18.25
C ARG A 120 -20.17 -35.71 -19.63
N SER A 121 -20.03 -36.93 -20.13
CA SER A 121 -20.77 -37.45 -21.27
C SER A 121 -21.44 -38.76 -20.89
N VAL A 122 -22.71 -38.92 -21.27
CA VAL A 122 -23.49 -40.14 -21.03
C VAL A 122 -24.08 -40.57 -22.36
N ALA A 123 -23.83 -41.81 -22.78
CA ALA A 123 -24.45 -42.38 -23.96
C ALA A 123 -25.90 -42.77 -23.66
N VAL A 124 -26.83 -42.30 -24.49
CA VAL A 124 -28.26 -42.58 -24.41
C VAL A 124 -28.67 -43.24 -25.72
N THR A 125 -29.34 -44.38 -25.64
CA THR A 125 -29.87 -45.06 -26.85
C THR A 125 -31.17 -44.36 -27.27
N GLY A 126 -31.17 -43.77 -28.47
CA GLY A 126 -32.36 -43.17 -29.06
C GLY A 126 -33.41 -44.22 -29.42
N ALA A 127 -34.67 -43.78 -29.54
CA ALA A 127 -35.80 -44.66 -29.89
C ALA A 127 -35.60 -45.42 -31.22
N ASP A 128 -34.76 -44.88 -32.11
CA ASP A 128 -34.43 -45.44 -33.42
C ASP A 128 -33.18 -46.34 -33.42
N GLY A 129 -32.65 -46.69 -32.24
CA GLY A 129 -31.44 -47.53 -32.08
C GLY A 129 -30.12 -46.78 -32.31
N THR A 130 -30.16 -45.47 -32.54
CA THR A 130 -28.97 -44.61 -32.70
C THR A 130 -28.39 -44.22 -31.35
N THR A 131 -27.07 -44.32 -31.19
CA THR A 131 -26.35 -43.82 -30.00
C THR A 131 -26.29 -42.30 -30.00
N LEU A 132 -26.93 -41.68 -29.01
CA LEU A 132 -26.90 -40.26 -28.74
C LEU A 132 -26.11 -40.00 -27.46
N TYR A 133 -25.67 -38.76 -27.26
CA TYR A 133 -24.89 -38.38 -26.08
C TYR A 133 -25.55 -37.19 -25.38
N ASP A 134 -25.68 -37.29 -24.07
CA ASP A 134 -25.97 -36.16 -23.20
C ASP A 134 -24.66 -35.66 -22.62
N VAL A 135 -24.33 -34.39 -22.88
CA VAL A 135 -23.06 -33.79 -22.51
C VAL A 135 -23.29 -32.60 -21.60
N THR A 136 -22.60 -32.60 -20.47
CA THR A 136 -22.53 -31.46 -19.55
C THR A 136 -21.22 -30.73 -19.81
N LEU A 137 -21.32 -29.46 -20.22
CA LEU A 137 -20.17 -28.63 -20.54
C LEU A 137 -19.76 -27.74 -19.35
N LEU A 138 -18.46 -27.59 -19.13
CA LEU A 138 -17.92 -26.53 -18.29
C LEU A 138 -18.18 -25.15 -18.94
N PRO A 139 -18.35 -24.10 -18.12
CA PRO A 139 -18.35 -22.71 -18.60
C PRO A 139 -17.10 -22.41 -19.42
N ASP A 140 -17.21 -21.43 -20.32
CA ASP A 140 -16.11 -21.13 -21.24
C ASP A 140 -14.87 -20.67 -20.47
N PRO A 141 -13.68 -21.27 -20.67
CA PRO A 141 -12.45 -20.83 -20.00
C PRO A 141 -12.10 -19.35 -20.30
N LEU A 142 -12.63 -18.79 -21.39
CA LEU A 142 -12.57 -17.36 -21.71
C LEU A 142 -13.24 -16.48 -20.65
N GLU A 143 -14.23 -16.95 -19.90
CA GLU A 143 -14.88 -16.15 -18.85
C GLU A 143 -13.97 -15.91 -17.64
N ASN A 144 -13.03 -16.81 -17.35
CA ASN A 144 -12.06 -16.63 -16.26
C ASN A 144 -10.81 -15.85 -16.66
N GLN A 145 -10.55 -15.63 -17.96
CA GLN A 145 -9.42 -14.82 -18.42
C GLN A 145 -9.49 -13.39 -17.89
N ALA A 146 -10.69 -12.81 -17.83
CA ALA A 146 -10.87 -11.46 -17.30
C ALA A 146 -10.45 -11.34 -15.82
N ALA A 147 -10.73 -12.37 -15.01
CA ALA A 147 -10.31 -12.42 -13.60
C ALA A 147 -8.80 -12.54 -13.47
N ASP A 148 -8.19 -13.40 -14.27
CA ASP A 148 -6.75 -13.63 -14.26
C ASP A 148 -5.96 -12.42 -14.77
N ASP A 149 -6.43 -11.75 -15.81
CA ASP A 149 -5.78 -10.56 -16.36
C ASP A 149 -5.93 -9.36 -15.42
N LEU A 150 -7.09 -9.22 -14.78
CA LEU A 150 -7.27 -8.26 -13.71
C LEU A 150 -6.31 -8.53 -12.54
N ALA A 151 -6.17 -9.78 -12.11
CA ALA A 151 -5.26 -10.14 -11.03
C ALA A 151 -3.80 -9.78 -11.38
N LYS A 152 -3.36 -10.07 -12.61
CA LYS A 152 -2.04 -9.65 -13.11
C LYS A 152 -1.89 -8.13 -13.07
N GLN A 153 -2.89 -7.39 -13.55
CA GLN A 153 -2.87 -5.93 -13.55
C GLN A 153 -2.81 -5.36 -12.12
N LEU A 154 -3.58 -5.91 -11.18
CA LEU A 154 -3.55 -5.51 -9.77
C LEU A 154 -2.17 -5.76 -9.15
N VAL A 155 -1.54 -6.90 -9.43
CA VAL A 155 -0.17 -7.20 -8.98
C VAL A 155 0.83 -6.21 -9.56
N THR A 156 0.71 -5.87 -10.85
CA THR A 156 1.56 -4.86 -11.48
C THR A 156 1.40 -3.49 -10.81
N VAL A 157 0.16 -3.03 -10.60
CA VAL A 157 -0.09 -1.73 -9.95
C VAL A 157 0.43 -1.75 -8.50
N LEU A 158 0.22 -2.82 -7.75
CA LEU A 158 0.80 -3.01 -6.41
C LEU A 158 2.33 -2.89 -6.44
N GLY A 159 2.98 -3.53 -7.41
CA GLY A 159 4.42 -3.44 -7.61
C GLY A 159 4.88 -1.99 -7.81
N THR A 160 4.23 -1.27 -8.72
CA THR A 160 4.57 0.14 -8.99
C THR A 160 4.35 1.04 -7.77
N LEU A 161 3.28 0.80 -7.01
CA LEU A 161 2.96 1.55 -5.80
C LEU A 161 4.02 1.32 -4.72
N VAL A 162 4.40 0.08 -4.46
CA VAL A 162 5.43 -0.27 -3.48
C VAL A 162 6.78 0.33 -3.86
N THR A 163 7.16 0.25 -5.15
CA THR A 163 8.38 0.90 -5.64
C THR A 163 8.36 2.41 -5.45
N ALA A 164 7.25 3.08 -5.78
CA ALA A 164 7.10 4.53 -5.59
C ALA A 164 7.20 4.93 -4.12
N VAL A 165 6.58 4.17 -3.21
CA VAL A 165 6.65 4.42 -1.77
C VAL A 165 8.07 4.23 -1.23
N ALA A 166 8.77 3.17 -1.65
CA ALA A 166 10.16 2.96 -1.28
C ALA A 166 11.07 4.10 -1.76
N ALA A 167 10.93 4.50 -3.03
CA ALA A 167 11.68 5.60 -3.62
C ALA A 167 11.44 6.92 -2.87
N PHE A 168 10.20 7.21 -2.51
CA PHE A 168 9.85 8.41 -1.76
C PHE A 168 10.41 8.41 -0.32
N TYR A 169 10.35 7.27 0.36
CA TYR A 169 10.90 7.13 1.72
C TYR A 169 12.42 7.33 1.72
N PHE A 170 13.14 6.62 0.85
CA PHE A 170 14.59 6.77 0.76
C PHE A 170 14.99 8.16 0.26
N GLY A 171 14.26 8.72 -0.70
CA GLY A 171 14.49 10.07 -1.21
C GLY A 171 14.35 11.15 -0.13
N ALA A 172 13.31 11.06 0.71
CA ALA A 172 13.12 12.00 1.82
C ALA A 172 14.26 11.92 2.85
N ASN A 173 14.74 10.70 3.14
CA ASN A 173 15.82 10.49 4.10
C ASN A 173 17.17 11.02 3.56
N SER A 174 17.45 10.84 2.27
CA SER A 174 18.64 11.39 1.60
C SER A 174 18.67 12.93 1.65
N VAL A 175 17.55 13.60 1.36
CA VAL A 175 17.46 15.08 1.43
C VAL A 175 17.66 15.57 2.87
N SER A 176 17.04 14.91 3.84
CA SER A 176 17.19 15.27 5.26
C SER A 176 18.65 15.12 5.73
N GLY A 177 19.34 14.07 5.30
CA GLY A 177 20.77 13.87 5.56
C GLY A 177 21.65 14.97 4.97
N ALA A 178 21.37 15.40 3.73
CA ALA A 178 22.10 16.48 3.06
C ALA A 178 21.90 17.84 3.75
N LEU A 179 20.68 18.14 4.23
CA LEU A 179 20.41 19.36 4.99
C LEU A 179 21.17 19.38 6.32
N LYS A 180 21.25 18.23 7.00
CA LYS A 180 21.99 18.10 8.25
C LYS A 180 23.49 18.31 8.05
N SER A 181 24.08 17.66 7.05
CA SER A 181 25.52 17.83 6.76
C SER A 181 25.86 19.26 6.35
N GLN A 182 24.99 19.92 5.58
CA GLN A 182 25.17 21.33 5.23
C GLN A 182 25.12 22.25 6.45
N ALA A 183 24.23 21.97 7.41
CA ALA A 183 24.15 22.72 8.66
C ALA A 183 25.41 22.54 9.52
N GLU A 184 25.94 21.31 9.59
CA GLU A 184 27.19 21.00 10.30
C GLU A 184 28.40 21.71 9.67
N LEU A 185 28.51 21.71 8.34
CA LEU A 185 29.57 22.44 7.62
C LEU A 185 29.53 23.94 7.91
N ARG A 186 28.34 24.56 7.89
CA ARG A 186 28.17 25.99 8.24
C ARG A 186 28.54 26.29 9.69
N GLN A 187 28.31 25.36 10.61
CA GLN A 187 28.71 25.53 12.01
C GLN A 187 30.23 25.42 12.16
N GLN A 188 30.88 24.52 11.43
CA GLN A 188 32.34 24.40 11.42
C GLN A 188 33.01 25.65 10.85
N GLU A 189 32.49 26.20 9.75
CA GLU A 189 33.00 27.44 9.14
C GLU A 189 32.96 28.60 10.14
N LYS A 190 31.81 28.83 10.80
CA LYS A 190 31.68 29.86 11.85
C LYS A 190 32.63 29.65 13.03
N LYS A 191 32.90 28.40 13.40
CA LYS A 191 33.82 28.09 14.50
C LYS A 191 35.27 28.40 14.09
N SER A 192 35.64 28.03 12.87
CA SER A 192 36.95 28.34 12.29
C SER A 192 37.20 29.85 12.23
N ASP A 193 36.22 30.62 11.73
CA ASP A 193 36.33 32.09 11.65
C ASP A 193 36.55 32.72 13.02
N LYS A 194 35.80 32.25 14.02
CA LYS A 194 35.93 32.72 15.40
C LYS A 194 37.28 32.38 16.01
N GLU A 195 37.83 31.20 15.71
CA GLU A 195 39.20 30.82 16.14
C GLU A 195 40.27 31.67 15.46
N HIS A 196 40.11 32.00 14.17
CA HIS A 196 41.02 32.91 13.47
C HIS A 196 40.97 34.33 14.02
N GLU A 197 39.79 34.83 14.37
CA GLU A 197 39.61 36.14 14.99
C GLU A 197 40.27 36.20 16.37
N LEU A 198 40.08 35.17 17.22
CA LEU A 198 40.74 35.07 18.51
C LEU A 198 42.27 35.05 18.37
N LYS A 199 42.81 34.25 17.44
CA LYS A 199 44.27 34.19 17.22
C LYS A 199 44.84 35.56 16.84
N LYS A 200 44.16 36.30 15.97
CA LYS A 200 44.56 37.67 15.61
C LYS A 200 44.56 38.61 16.81
N GLU A 201 43.55 38.55 17.67
CA GLU A 201 43.52 39.36 18.89
C GLU A 201 44.69 39.03 19.83
N HIS A 202 45.00 37.74 20.00
CA HIS A 202 46.11 37.29 20.85
C HIS A 202 47.47 37.75 20.29
N GLU A 203 47.68 37.68 18.96
CA GLU A 203 48.88 38.20 18.32
C GLU A 203 49.02 39.72 18.46
N LEU A 204 47.92 40.47 18.31
CA LEU A 204 47.90 41.92 18.49
C LEU A 204 48.26 42.32 19.92
N LYS A 205 47.69 41.63 20.91
CA LYS A 205 48.02 41.83 22.33
C LYS A 205 49.49 41.47 22.63
N ALA A 206 50.02 40.39 22.07
CA ALA A 206 51.43 40.03 22.25
C ALA A 206 52.38 41.09 21.65
N ARG A 207 52.04 41.64 20.47
CA ARG A 207 52.82 42.71 19.83
C ARG A 207 52.77 44.03 20.61
N SER A 208 51.63 44.41 21.18
CA SER A 208 51.53 45.65 21.97
C SER A 208 52.39 45.59 23.24
N VAL A 209 52.54 44.41 23.85
CA VAL A 209 53.39 44.23 25.04
C VAL A 209 54.88 44.36 24.70
N LEU A 210 55.32 43.85 23.54
CA LEU A 210 56.73 43.92 23.11
C LEU A 210 57.15 45.28 22.54
N GLY A 211 56.22 46.05 21.97
CA GLY A 211 56.52 47.38 21.38
C GLY A 211 56.67 48.51 22.39
N GLY A 212 56.25 48.32 23.65
CA GLY A 212 56.26 49.36 24.69
C GLY A 212 57.63 49.69 25.28
N ASP A 213 58.63 48.82 25.14
CA ASP A 213 59.93 48.99 25.81
C ASP A 213 61.02 49.64 24.94
N ALA A 214 60.79 49.80 23.63
CA ALA A 214 61.78 50.40 22.73
C ALA A 214 61.80 51.95 22.76
N ALA A 215 60.86 52.61 23.44
CA ALA A 215 60.75 54.08 23.47
C ALA A 215 61.54 54.74 24.63
N LYS A 216 62.31 53.98 25.41
CA LYS A 216 63.18 54.51 26.48
C LYS A 216 64.65 54.17 26.24
N GLN A 217 65.22 54.60 25.11
CA GLN A 217 66.66 54.81 25.04
C GLN A 217 66.94 56.32 24.99
N PRO A 218 67.54 56.90 26.04
CA PRO A 218 67.95 58.30 26.01
C PRO A 218 69.06 58.47 24.97
N LEU A 219 68.84 59.39 24.03
CA LEU A 219 69.88 59.86 23.11
C LEU A 219 71.04 60.49 23.91
N PRO A 220 72.29 60.31 23.45
CA PRO A 220 73.51 60.72 24.16
C PRO A 220 73.69 62.24 24.28
#